data_AF-A0A2E2C779-F1
#
_entry.id   AF-A0A2E2C779-F1
#
_cell.length_a   1.000
_cell.length_b   1.000
_cell.length_c   1.000
_cell.angle_alpha   90.00
_cell.angle_beta   90.00
_cell.angle_gamma   90.00
#
_symmetry.space_group_name_H-M   'P 1'
#
loop_
_entity.id
_entity.type
_entity.pdbx_description
1 polymer ?
#
loop_
_entity_poly.entity_id
_entity_poly.type
_entity_poly.pdbx_seq_one_letter_code
_entity_poly.pdbx_strand_id
1 'polypeptide(L)'
;MSSLMWKQLDQVENRPVRLTDDDECFCARDYASGKDYSYSEANSLIKNFKKPVSTRNTNQWYWKERAIKQFANELAGWLGTLEEEFSIAAIPPSKRRDDAEYDPRLDMVLDQFAGLCPHAKVVRPIERTINRTPAHLSGGNRPSVEDVYESLTWEGLVVPPTTLILIDDIITAGTSFKACKRLALHNNIQLEVYGVFWARTIWIDDPLQVSN
;
A
#
# COMPACT_ATOMS: atom_id res chain seq x y z
N MET A 1 -25.58 0.00 -5.70
CA MET A 1 -24.15 0.25 -5.41
C MET A 1 -23.37 -0.80 -6.18
N SER A 2 -22.47 -0.39 -7.08
CA SER A 2 -21.56 -1.35 -7.73
C SER A 2 -20.71 -2.01 -6.64
N SER A 3 -20.68 -3.33 -6.58
CA SER A 3 -19.78 -4.05 -5.69
C SER A 3 -18.35 -3.73 -6.12
N LEU A 4 -17.50 -3.24 -5.21
CA LEU A 4 -16.08 -3.08 -5.47
C LEU A 4 -15.48 -4.49 -5.61
N MET A 5 -14.92 -4.79 -6.77
CA MET A 5 -14.29 -6.08 -7.03
C MET A 5 -12.78 -5.94 -6.91
N TRP A 6 -12.20 -6.56 -5.89
CA TRP A 6 -10.76 -6.71 -5.75
C TRP A 6 -10.24 -7.70 -6.79
N LYS A 7 -9.19 -7.30 -7.52
CA LYS A 7 -8.63 -8.08 -8.64
C LYS A 7 -7.24 -8.56 -8.28
N GLN A 8 -6.97 -9.84 -8.49
CA GLN A 8 -5.63 -10.41 -8.39
C GLN A 8 -4.76 -9.86 -9.52
N LEU A 9 -3.51 -9.48 -9.23
CA LEU A 9 -2.62 -8.74 -10.13
C LEU A 9 -2.00 -9.58 -11.26
N ASP A 10 -2.06 -10.90 -11.17
CA ASP A 10 -1.71 -11.84 -12.24
C ASP A 10 -2.75 -11.83 -13.39
N GLN A 11 -4.01 -11.59 -13.07
CA GLN A 11 -5.13 -11.55 -14.02
C GLN A 11 -5.28 -10.20 -14.73
N VAL A 12 -4.32 -9.29 -14.58
CA VAL A 12 -4.47 -7.93 -15.09
C VAL A 12 -3.33 -7.53 -16.02
N GLU A 13 -3.69 -6.90 -17.13
CA GLU A 13 -2.76 -6.35 -18.11
C GLU A 13 -1.80 -5.36 -17.42
N ASN A 14 -0.49 -5.44 -17.71
CA ASN A 14 0.55 -4.61 -17.11
C ASN A 14 0.80 -4.87 -15.61
N ARG A 15 1.03 -6.13 -15.24
CA ARG A 15 1.51 -6.52 -13.90
C ARG A 15 2.76 -5.70 -13.50
N PRO A 16 2.85 -5.22 -12.24
CA PRO A 16 4.07 -4.59 -11.73
C PRO A 16 5.33 -5.43 -11.98
N VAL A 17 6.36 -4.80 -12.54
CA VAL A 17 7.54 -5.48 -13.10
C VAL A 17 8.36 -6.33 -12.12
N ARG A 18 8.22 -6.14 -10.80
CA ARG A 18 8.94 -6.94 -9.79
C ARG A 18 8.10 -8.06 -9.17
N LEU A 19 6.83 -8.18 -9.53
CA LEU A 19 6.01 -9.29 -9.08
C LEU A 19 6.26 -10.52 -9.95
N THR A 20 6.30 -11.68 -9.30
CA THR A 20 6.40 -13.01 -9.91
C THR A 20 5.08 -13.76 -9.83
N ASP A 21 5.00 -14.94 -10.42
CA ASP A 21 3.78 -15.76 -10.38
C ASP A 21 3.46 -16.25 -8.95
N ASP A 22 4.48 -16.40 -8.10
CA ASP A 22 4.35 -16.73 -6.66
C ASP A 22 3.92 -15.54 -5.77
N ASP A 23 3.64 -14.36 -6.35
CA ASP A 23 3.20 -13.19 -5.60
C ASP A 23 1.68 -13.03 -5.67
N GLU A 24 1.00 -13.49 -4.63
CA GLU A 24 -0.44 -13.29 -4.45
C GLU A 24 -0.73 -11.87 -4.00
N CYS A 25 -1.04 -11.03 -4.98
CA CYS A 25 -1.29 -9.61 -4.79
C CYS A 25 -2.63 -9.18 -5.40
N PHE A 26 -3.34 -8.27 -4.74
CA PHE A 26 -4.65 -7.80 -5.14
C PHE A 26 -4.73 -6.27 -5.16
N CYS A 27 -5.56 -5.72 -6.03
CA CYS A 27 -5.85 -4.29 -6.06
C CYS A 27 -7.33 -3.98 -6.27
N ALA A 28 -7.80 -2.85 -5.73
CA ALA A 28 -9.20 -2.44 -5.88
C ALA A 28 -9.48 -1.63 -7.16
N ARG A 29 -8.48 -0.90 -7.70
CA ARG A 29 -8.67 -0.01 -8.85
C ARG A 29 -7.38 0.37 -9.57
N ASP A 30 -7.54 1.06 -10.69
CA ASP A 30 -6.46 1.55 -11.54
C ASP A 30 -6.21 3.05 -11.29
N TYR A 31 -4.98 3.38 -10.90
CA TYR A 31 -4.50 4.75 -10.74
C TYR A 31 -3.70 5.17 -11.97
N ALA A 32 -4.17 6.21 -12.66
CA ALA A 32 -3.52 6.75 -13.84
C ALA A 32 -2.33 7.63 -13.47
N SER A 33 -1.12 7.16 -13.77
CA SER A 33 0.12 7.91 -13.52
C SER A 33 0.17 9.21 -14.31
N GLY A 34 0.66 10.29 -13.70
CA GLY A 34 0.81 11.60 -14.34
C GLY A 34 -0.49 12.37 -14.59
N LYS A 35 -1.66 11.78 -14.34
CA LYS A 35 -2.96 12.46 -14.46
C LYS A 35 -3.39 13.11 -13.14
N ASP A 36 -4.16 14.19 -13.23
CA ASP A 36 -4.67 14.89 -12.04
C ASP A 36 -5.87 14.16 -11.39
N TYR A 37 -6.44 14.78 -10.35
CA TYR A 37 -7.54 14.21 -9.57
C TYR A 37 -8.87 14.13 -10.33
N SER A 38 -9.05 14.94 -11.37
CA SER A 38 -10.28 14.99 -12.16
C SER A 38 -10.33 13.88 -13.21
N TYR A 39 -9.20 13.23 -13.48
CA TYR A 39 -9.10 12.16 -14.48
C TYR A 39 -9.97 10.94 -14.15
N SER A 40 -10.00 10.52 -12.88
CA SER A 40 -10.79 9.37 -12.44
C SER A 40 -11.11 9.44 -10.95
N GLU A 41 -12.12 8.68 -10.52
CA GLU A 41 -12.42 8.48 -9.10
C GLU A 41 -11.20 7.95 -8.34
N ALA A 42 -10.48 6.98 -8.92
CA ALA A 42 -9.26 6.44 -8.33
C ALA A 42 -8.18 7.51 -8.10
N ASN A 43 -7.94 8.37 -9.10
CA ASN A 43 -6.98 9.47 -8.99
C ASN A 43 -7.40 10.49 -7.91
N SER A 44 -8.70 10.79 -7.81
CA SER A 44 -9.25 11.66 -6.76
C SER A 44 -9.06 11.07 -5.36
N LEU A 45 -9.44 9.82 -5.16
CA LEU A 45 -9.29 9.09 -3.90
C LEU A 45 -7.83 9.04 -3.45
N ILE A 46 -6.93 8.64 -4.34
CA ILE A 46 -5.49 8.59 -4.08
C ILE A 46 -4.94 9.98 -3.75
N LYS A 47 -5.29 11.02 -4.50
CA LYS A 47 -4.79 12.38 -4.22
C LYS A 47 -5.26 12.88 -2.86
N ASN A 48 -6.51 12.59 -2.49
CA ASN A 48 -7.05 12.95 -1.19
C ASN A 48 -6.35 12.19 -0.06
N PHE A 49 -6.09 10.89 -0.25
CA PHE A 49 -5.37 10.05 0.71
C PHE A 49 -3.91 10.51 0.94
N LYS A 50 -3.25 10.95 -0.13
CA LYS A 50 -1.85 11.44 -0.11
C LYS A 50 -1.70 12.91 0.34
N LYS A 51 -2.77 13.57 0.81
CA LYS A 51 -2.66 14.93 1.36
C LYS A 51 -1.67 14.97 2.54
N PRO A 52 -0.74 15.95 2.60
CA PRO A 52 0.32 15.96 3.58
C PRO A 52 -0.19 16.32 4.99
N VAL A 53 0.54 15.90 6.02
CA VAL A 53 0.21 16.15 7.44
C VAL A 53 0.10 17.65 7.76
N SER A 54 0.84 18.51 7.04
CA SER A 54 0.74 19.97 7.14
C SER A 54 -0.66 20.52 6.85
N THR A 55 -1.54 19.75 6.20
CA THR A 55 -2.93 20.16 5.91
C THR A 55 -3.92 19.93 7.04
N ARG A 56 -3.50 19.35 8.18
CA ARG A 56 -4.39 18.88 9.27
C ARG A 56 -5.37 19.91 9.81
N ASN A 57 -5.00 21.19 9.82
CA ASN A 57 -5.84 22.29 10.29
C ASN A 57 -6.53 23.06 9.15
N THR A 58 -6.72 22.41 8.00
CA THR A 58 -7.37 23.00 6.82
C THR A 58 -8.53 22.15 6.35
N ASN A 59 -9.44 22.73 5.56
CA ASN A 59 -10.54 22.00 4.92
C ASN A 59 -10.07 20.84 4.02
N GLN A 60 -8.79 20.80 3.65
CA GLN A 60 -8.25 19.70 2.88
C GLN A 60 -8.15 18.41 3.71
N TRP A 61 -7.96 18.51 5.02
CA TRP A 61 -7.82 17.34 5.89
C TRP A 61 -9.07 16.47 5.93
N TYR A 62 -10.25 17.10 5.88
CA TYR A 62 -11.54 16.43 5.77
C TYR A 62 -11.55 15.39 4.63
N TRP A 63 -11.00 15.75 3.47
CA TRP A 63 -10.93 14.83 2.33
C TRP A 63 -9.94 13.68 2.53
N LYS A 64 -8.85 13.90 3.27
CA LYS A 64 -7.90 12.83 3.66
C LYS A 64 -8.57 11.83 4.59
N GLU A 65 -9.24 12.31 5.63
CA GLU A 65 -9.96 11.45 6.59
C GLU A 65 -11.07 10.65 5.90
N ARG A 66 -11.80 11.28 4.97
CA ARG A 66 -12.82 10.60 4.19
C ARG A 66 -12.23 9.52 3.28
N ALA A 67 -11.07 9.75 2.68
CA ALA A 67 -10.36 8.75 1.88
C ALA A 67 -9.83 7.59 2.75
N ILE A 68 -9.28 7.88 3.94
CA ILE A 68 -8.87 6.86 4.93
C ILE A 68 -10.06 5.97 5.31
N LYS A 69 -11.19 6.59 5.63
CA LYS A 69 -12.42 5.86 5.97
C LYS A 69 -12.93 5.02 4.80
N GLN A 70 -12.88 5.54 3.58
CA GLN A 70 -13.27 4.78 2.39
C GLN A 70 -12.40 3.52 2.24
N PHE A 71 -11.08 3.67 2.34
CA PHE A 71 -10.16 2.55 2.22
C PHE A 71 -10.40 1.49 3.32
N ALA A 72 -10.56 1.90 4.57
CA ALA A 72 -10.85 0.99 5.67
C ALA A 72 -12.16 0.20 5.45
N ASN A 73 -13.23 0.85 5.00
CA ASN A 73 -14.51 0.18 4.72
C ASN A 73 -14.43 -0.80 3.55
N GLU A 74 -13.68 -0.46 2.50
CA GLU A 74 -13.50 -1.32 1.33
C GLU A 74 -12.64 -2.55 1.63
N LEU A 75 -11.60 -2.38 2.46
CA LEU A 75 -10.85 -3.51 3.01
C LEU A 75 -11.77 -4.38 3.86
N ALA A 76 -12.53 -3.80 4.77
CA ALA A 76 -13.43 -4.54 5.65
C ALA A 76 -14.54 -5.27 4.89
N GLY A 77 -15.10 -4.65 3.84
CA GLY A 77 -16.14 -5.26 3.01
C GLY A 77 -15.67 -6.48 2.22
N TRP A 78 -14.35 -6.68 2.07
CA TRP A 78 -13.78 -7.84 1.41
C TRP A 78 -13.04 -8.77 2.37
N LEU A 79 -12.01 -8.29 3.07
CA LEU A 79 -11.25 -9.11 4.01
C LEU A 79 -12.09 -9.54 5.21
N GLY A 80 -13.12 -8.77 5.58
CA GLY A 80 -14.03 -9.15 6.65
C GLY A 80 -14.95 -10.33 6.30
N THR A 81 -14.97 -10.79 5.04
CA THR A 81 -15.69 -12.01 4.64
C THR A 81 -14.82 -13.26 4.76
N LEU A 82 -13.53 -13.13 5.10
CA LEU A 82 -12.66 -14.27 5.34
C LEU A 82 -13.03 -14.90 6.69
N GLU A 83 -13.10 -16.23 6.72
CA GLU A 83 -13.45 -16.97 7.95
C GLU A 83 -12.22 -17.23 8.83
N GLU A 84 -11.02 -17.26 8.23
CA GLU A 84 -9.79 -17.55 8.96
C GLU A 84 -9.17 -16.31 9.63
N GLU A 85 -8.47 -16.52 10.74
CA GLU A 85 -7.68 -15.45 11.37
C GLU A 85 -6.48 -15.08 10.50
N PHE A 86 -6.27 -13.79 10.28
CA PHE A 86 -5.09 -13.28 9.58
C PHE A 86 -4.49 -12.07 10.28
N SER A 87 -3.19 -11.88 10.07
CA SER A 87 -2.48 -10.67 10.47
C SER A 87 -2.52 -9.68 9.32
N ILE A 88 -2.71 -8.40 9.61
CA ILE A 88 -2.68 -7.32 8.63
C ILE A 88 -1.70 -6.25 9.09
N ALA A 89 -0.84 -5.80 8.17
CA ALA A 89 0.19 -4.82 8.46
C ALA A 89 0.31 -3.82 7.32
N ALA A 90 0.69 -2.58 7.65
CA ALA A 90 1.01 -1.57 6.66
C ALA A 90 2.44 -1.79 6.15
N ILE A 91 2.65 -1.63 4.85
CA ILE A 91 3.99 -1.42 4.31
C ILE A 91 4.48 -0.06 4.84
N PRO A 92 5.62 0.01 5.54
CA PRO A 92 6.06 1.23 6.19
C PRO A 92 6.39 2.34 5.16
N PRO A 93 5.98 3.59 5.41
CA PRO A 93 6.24 4.71 4.51
C PRO A 93 7.74 4.99 4.39
N SER A 94 8.18 5.81 3.44
CA SER A 94 9.61 6.10 3.20
C SER A 94 10.31 6.83 4.35
N LYS A 95 9.56 7.40 5.29
CA LYS A 95 10.04 8.13 6.46
C LYS A 95 9.93 7.26 7.72
N ARG A 96 10.88 7.41 8.65
CA ARG A 96 10.85 6.79 9.97
C ARG A 96 9.72 7.41 10.82
N ARG A 97 9.26 6.69 11.83
CA ARG A 97 8.15 7.11 12.71
C ARG A 97 8.45 8.41 13.49
N ASP A 98 9.72 8.69 13.77
CA ASP A 98 10.21 9.87 14.47
C ASP A 98 10.46 11.10 13.56
N ASP A 99 10.28 10.95 12.24
CA ASP A 99 10.40 12.05 11.29
C ASP A 99 9.16 12.97 11.32
N ALA A 100 9.36 14.28 11.29
CA ALA A 100 8.26 15.26 11.29
C ALA A 100 7.35 15.15 10.06
N GLU A 101 7.85 14.60 8.95
CA GLU A 101 7.10 14.32 7.72
C GLU A 101 6.52 12.89 7.69
N TYR A 102 6.61 12.12 8.78
CA TYR A 102 5.96 10.82 8.88
C TYR A 102 4.46 10.96 8.66
N ASP A 103 3.95 10.24 7.66
CA ASP A 103 2.52 10.22 7.34
C ASP A 103 1.91 8.89 7.80
N PRO A 104 1.14 8.88 8.91
CA PRO A 104 0.56 7.67 9.49
C PRO A 104 -0.67 7.18 8.72
N ARG A 105 -0.93 7.62 7.48
CA ARG A 105 -2.20 7.33 6.77
C ARG A 105 -2.59 5.86 6.71
N LEU A 106 -1.64 4.94 6.48
CA LEU A 106 -1.94 3.51 6.44
C LEU A 106 -2.19 2.96 7.86
N ASP A 107 -1.47 3.47 8.86
CA ASP A 107 -1.74 3.15 10.26
C ASP A 107 -3.18 3.55 10.63
N MET A 108 -3.61 4.75 10.21
CA MET A 108 -4.98 5.23 10.42
C MET A 108 -6.04 4.38 9.68
N VAL A 109 -5.71 3.83 8.50
CA VAL A 109 -6.59 2.88 7.79
C VAL A 109 -6.74 1.60 8.61
N LEU A 110 -5.63 1.04 9.09
CA LEU A 110 -5.64 -0.20 9.87
C LEU A 110 -6.34 -0.03 11.21
N ASP A 111 -6.17 1.12 11.88
CA ASP A 111 -6.86 1.41 13.14
C ASP A 111 -8.40 1.48 12.93
N GLN A 112 -8.87 2.05 11.82
CA GLN A 112 -10.30 2.03 11.48
C GLN A 112 -10.77 0.64 11.06
N PHE A 113 -9.96 -0.09 10.30
CA PHE A 113 -10.25 -1.46 9.87
C PHE A 113 -10.40 -2.42 11.07
N ALA A 114 -9.56 -2.29 12.11
CA ALA A 114 -9.64 -3.09 13.32
C ALA A 114 -11.03 -3.02 14.00
N GLY A 115 -11.66 -1.85 13.98
CA GLY A 115 -13.01 -1.66 14.52
C GLY A 115 -14.12 -2.28 13.66
N LEU A 116 -13.83 -2.57 12.38
CA LEU A 116 -14.78 -3.16 11.42
C LEU A 116 -14.59 -4.69 11.28
N CYS A 117 -13.38 -5.19 11.52
CA CYS A 117 -13.02 -6.61 11.37
C CYS A 117 -12.29 -7.15 12.62
N PRO A 118 -13.02 -7.49 13.70
CA PRO A 118 -12.40 -7.88 14.98
C PRO A 118 -11.59 -9.19 14.96
N HIS A 119 -11.83 -10.07 13.97
CA HIS A 119 -11.07 -11.32 13.81
C HIS A 119 -9.70 -11.11 13.15
N ALA A 120 -9.46 -9.94 12.54
CA ALA A 120 -8.19 -9.61 11.94
C ALA A 120 -7.24 -9.02 12.99
N LYS A 121 -6.00 -9.50 13.03
CA LYS A 121 -4.96 -8.99 13.94
C LYS A 121 -4.15 -7.90 13.26
N VAL A 122 -4.43 -6.63 13.61
CA VAL A 122 -3.59 -5.52 13.16
C VAL A 122 -2.24 -5.60 13.88
N VAL A 123 -1.16 -5.74 13.12
CA VAL A 123 0.20 -5.91 13.61
C VAL A 123 1.15 -4.91 12.95
N ARG A 124 2.29 -4.65 13.59
CA ARG A 124 3.33 -3.72 13.10
C ARG A 124 4.71 -4.40 13.06
N PRO A 125 4.87 -5.51 12.33
CA PRO A 125 6.06 -6.37 12.41
C PRO A 125 7.28 -5.81 11.66
N ILE A 126 7.09 -4.75 10.87
CA ILE A 126 8.15 -4.17 10.04
C ILE A 126 8.20 -2.68 10.32
N GLU A 127 9.38 -2.18 10.70
CA GLU A 127 9.65 -0.75 10.83
C GLU A 127 10.75 -0.29 9.88
N ARG A 128 10.76 1.00 9.59
CA ARG A 128 11.84 1.63 8.81
C ARG A 128 12.82 2.29 9.78
N THR A 129 14.09 1.92 9.70
CA THR A 129 15.18 2.43 10.57
C THR A 129 15.99 3.53 9.89
N ILE A 130 15.95 3.65 8.56
CA ILE A 130 16.69 4.68 7.81
C ILE A 130 15.69 5.48 6.97
N ASN A 131 15.71 6.80 7.14
CA ASN A 131 14.93 7.73 6.31
C ASN A 131 15.37 7.61 4.85
N ARG A 132 14.42 7.48 3.93
CA ARG A 132 14.69 7.64 2.49
C ARG A 132 14.27 9.01 2.00
N THR A 133 15.13 9.57 1.16
CA THR A 133 14.75 10.63 0.22
C THR A 133 13.73 10.09 -0.78
N PRO A 134 12.58 10.77 -1.01
CA PRO A 134 11.61 10.39 -2.02
C PRO A 134 12.23 10.26 -3.41
N ALA A 135 11.79 9.28 -4.22
CA ALA A 135 12.33 8.99 -5.55
C ALA A 135 12.31 10.17 -6.54
N HIS A 136 11.48 11.20 -6.29
CA HIS A 136 11.42 12.42 -7.10
C HIS A 136 12.59 13.40 -6.82
N LEU A 137 13.32 13.24 -5.72
CA LEU A 137 14.44 14.11 -5.33
C LEU A 137 15.82 13.45 -5.52
N SER A 138 15.89 12.13 -5.73
CA SER A 138 17.13 11.36 -5.88
C SER A 138 17.61 11.20 -7.34
N GLY A 139 17.44 12.23 -8.16
CA GLY A 139 18.06 12.29 -9.50
C GLY A 139 17.65 11.18 -10.48
N GLY A 140 16.45 10.61 -10.32
CA GLY A 140 15.93 9.58 -11.22
C GLY A 140 16.27 8.14 -10.86
N ASN A 141 17.06 7.88 -9.81
CA ASN A 141 17.36 6.52 -9.39
C ASN A 141 16.25 5.99 -8.47
N ARG A 142 15.34 5.17 -9.02
CA ARG A 142 14.31 4.48 -8.23
C ARG A 142 15.00 3.44 -7.32
N PRO A 143 14.67 3.39 -6.02
CA PRO A 143 15.33 2.47 -5.10
C PRO A 143 15.14 1.01 -5.52
N SER A 144 16.20 0.23 -5.38
CA SER A 144 16.21 -1.21 -5.61
C SER A 144 15.46 -1.95 -4.48
N VAL A 145 15.15 -3.23 -4.69
CA VAL A 145 14.56 -4.07 -3.62
C VAL A 145 15.55 -4.20 -2.46
N GLU A 146 16.83 -4.34 -2.75
CA GLU A 146 17.89 -4.44 -1.74
C GLU A 146 17.95 -3.15 -0.93
N ASP A 147 17.98 -1.99 -1.60
CA ASP A 147 18.03 -0.71 -0.91
C ASP A 147 16.85 -0.66 0.07
N VAL A 148 15.63 -1.01 -0.38
CA VAL A 148 14.42 -1.01 0.47
C VAL A 148 14.59 -1.93 1.66
N TYR A 149 14.99 -3.17 1.42
CA TYR A 149 15.20 -4.20 2.42
C TYR A 149 16.19 -3.76 3.52
N GLU A 150 17.33 -3.18 3.16
CA GLU A 150 18.37 -2.73 4.10
C GLU A 150 17.93 -1.62 5.06
N SER A 151 16.86 -0.89 4.75
CA SER A 151 16.31 0.13 5.66
C SER A 151 15.25 -0.38 6.62
N LEU A 152 14.87 -1.65 6.52
CA LEU A 152 13.80 -2.23 7.30
C LEU A 152 14.36 -3.05 8.45
N THR A 153 13.61 -3.10 9.54
CA THR A 153 13.85 -3.98 10.68
C THR A 153 12.62 -4.84 10.92
N TRP A 154 12.83 -6.04 11.46
CA TRP A 154 11.77 -6.96 11.87
C TRP A 154 11.56 -6.85 13.37
N GLU A 155 10.37 -6.42 13.77
CA GLU A 155 9.97 -6.25 15.17
C GLU A 155 9.26 -7.49 15.73
N GLY A 156 8.98 -8.49 14.89
CA GLY A 156 8.32 -9.72 15.31
C GLY A 156 6.81 -9.73 15.06
N LEU A 157 6.26 -10.93 15.08
CA LEU A 157 4.83 -11.19 15.12
C LEU A 157 4.49 -11.88 16.44
N VAL A 158 3.36 -11.50 17.03
CA VAL A 158 2.74 -12.31 18.08
C VAL A 158 1.99 -13.44 17.37
N VAL A 159 2.43 -14.68 17.59
CA VAL A 159 1.84 -15.90 16.99
C VAL A 159 0.56 -16.27 17.76
N PRO A 160 -0.51 -16.81 17.13
CA PRO A 160 -0.87 -16.92 15.70
C PRO A 160 -1.58 -15.64 15.17
N PRO A 161 -1.72 -15.39 13.84
CA PRO A 161 -1.75 -16.33 12.68
C PRO A 161 -0.54 -16.36 11.73
N THR A 162 -0.49 -17.38 10.86
CA THR A 162 0.53 -17.63 9.81
C THR A 162 0.31 -16.83 8.52
N THR A 163 -0.88 -16.26 8.32
CA THR A 163 -1.18 -15.39 7.18
C THR A 163 -0.89 -13.94 7.52
N LEU A 164 -0.08 -13.27 6.70
CA LEU A 164 0.25 -11.85 6.80
C LEU A 164 -0.15 -11.12 5.51
N ILE A 165 -1.11 -10.20 5.64
CA ILE A 165 -1.55 -9.33 4.56
C ILE A 165 -0.86 -7.98 4.68
N LEU A 166 -0.03 -7.63 3.69
CA LEU A 166 0.68 -6.36 3.61
C LEU A 166 -0.13 -5.34 2.81
N ILE A 167 -0.42 -4.19 3.41
CA ILE A 167 -1.26 -3.13 2.83
C ILE A 167 -0.41 -1.94 2.38
N ASP A 168 -0.66 -1.43 1.17
CA ASP A 168 -0.11 -0.16 0.70
C ASP A 168 -1.14 0.60 -0.15
N ASP A 169 -0.90 1.89 -0.39
CA ASP A 169 -1.82 2.72 -1.17
C ASP A 169 -1.80 2.39 -2.66
N ILE A 170 -0.61 2.36 -3.26
CA ILE A 170 -0.44 2.13 -4.69
C ILE A 170 0.71 1.18 -4.92
N ILE A 171 0.45 0.10 -5.66
CA ILE A 171 1.53 -0.66 -6.27
C ILE A 171 1.96 -0.04 -7.60
N THR A 172 3.24 0.27 -7.71
CA THR A 172 3.90 0.74 -8.94
C THR A 172 4.72 -0.40 -9.54
N ALA A 173 5.97 -0.54 -9.12
CA ALA A 173 6.86 -1.60 -9.57
C ALA A 173 6.87 -2.83 -8.65
N GLY A 174 6.33 -2.73 -7.43
CA GLY A 174 6.33 -3.81 -6.42
C GLY A 174 7.54 -3.83 -5.48
N THR A 175 8.44 -2.83 -5.53
CA THR A 175 9.69 -2.83 -4.74
C THR A 175 9.45 -2.96 -3.24
N SER A 176 8.60 -2.11 -2.65
CA SER A 176 8.34 -2.11 -1.21
C SER A 176 7.72 -3.41 -0.74
N PHE A 177 6.76 -3.94 -1.49
CA PHE A 177 6.15 -5.22 -1.22
C PHE A 177 7.19 -6.36 -1.23
N LYS A 178 8.01 -6.48 -2.29
CA LYS A 178 9.03 -7.54 -2.36
C LYS A 178 10.02 -7.46 -1.21
N ALA A 179 10.46 -6.26 -0.82
CA ALA A 179 11.36 -6.08 0.31
C ALA A 179 10.71 -6.51 1.64
N CYS A 180 9.45 -6.12 1.88
CA CYS A 180 8.71 -6.49 3.09
C CYS A 180 8.40 -8.00 3.13
N LYS A 181 7.94 -8.59 2.02
CA LYS A 181 7.71 -10.03 1.88
C LYS A 181 8.99 -10.82 2.13
N ARG A 182 10.11 -10.39 1.54
CA ARG A 182 11.43 -11.00 1.77
C ARG A 182 11.81 -10.95 3.26
N LEU A 183 11.67 -9.79 3.91
CA LEU A 183 11.98 -9.66 5.34
C LEU A 183 11.08 -10.54 6.22
N ALA A 184 9.78 -10.61 5.93
CA ALA A 184 8.86 -11.47 6.66
C ALA A 184 9.25 -12.95 6.53
N LEU A 185 9.48 -13.43 5.30
CA LEU A 185 9.83 -14.82 5.03
C LEU A 185 11.22 -15.20 5.55
N HIS A 186 12.17 -14.27 5.57
CA HIS A 186 13.48 -14.47 6.21
C HIS A 186 13.37 -14.74 7.71
N ASN A 187 12.38 -14.13 8.39
CA ASN A 187 12.19 -14.27 9.84
C ASN A 187 11.20 -15.39 10.22
N ASN A 188 10.28 -15.73 9.32
CA ASN A 188 9.40 -16.88 9.48
C ASN A 188 8.99 -17.45 8.11
N ILE A 189 9.63 -18.56 7.74
CA ILE A 189 9.43 -19.23 6.44
C ILE A 189 8.03 -19.86 6.28
N GLN A 190 7.29 -20.04 7.38
CA GLN A 190 5.93 -20.59 7.35
C GLN A 190 4.87 -19.51 7.11
N LEU A 191 5.25 -18.24 6.97
CA LEU A 191 4.29 -17.18 6.69
C LEU A 191 3.79 -17.26 5.25
N GLU A 192 2.48 -17.18 5.09
CA GLU A 192 1.86 -16.84 3.82
C GLU A 192 1.73 -15.32 3.73
N VAL A 193 2.35 -14.71 2.71
CA VAL A 193 2.42 -13.26 2.58
C VAL A 193 1.70 -12.78 1.33
N TYR A 194 0.60 -12.05 1.55
CA TYR A 194 -0.24 -11.46 0.52
C TYR A 194 -0.02 -9.96 0.43
N GLY A 195 -0.15 -9.38 -0.76
CA GLY A 195 -0.12 -7.93 -0.97
C GLY A 195 -1.49 -7.39 -1.33
N VAL A 196 -1.99 -6.38 -0.63
CA VAL A 196 -3.28 -5.73 -0.96
C VAL A 196 -3.07 -4.23 -1.11
N PHE A 197 -3.43 -3.72 -2.29
CA PHE A 197 -3.16 -2.35 -2.69
C PHE A 197 -4.45 -1.60 -2.99
N TRP A 198 -4.57 -0.37 -2.50
CA TRP A 198 -5.77 0.40 -2.81
C TRP A 198 -5.89 0.69 -4.31
N ALA A 199 -4.77 0.86 -5.00
CA ALA A 199 -4.71 0.95 -6.45
C ALA A 199 -3.44 0.31 -7.02
N ARG A 200 -3.46 -0.02 -8.31
CA ARG A 200 -2.26 -0.26 -9.10
C ARG A 200 -2.02 0.87 -10.08
N THR A 201 -0.77 1.08 -10.46
CA THR A 201 -0.42 2.13 -11.43
C THR A 201 -0.65 1.65 -12.85
N ILE A 202 -1.41 2.42 -13.63
CA ILE A 202 -1.48 2.28 -15.09
C ILE A 202 -0.74 3.46 -15.73
N TRP A 203 0.01 3.18 -16.79
CA TRP A 203 0.73 4.18 -17.57
C TRP A 203 -0.10 4.43 -18.82
N ILE A 204 -0.60 5.66 -18.95
CA ILE A 204 -1.35 6.07 -20.13
C ILE A 204 -0.33 6.70 -21.07
N ASP A 205 -0.16 6.11 -22.24
CA ASP A 205 0.62 6.71 -23.31
C ASP A 205 -0.01 8.07 -23.67
N ASP A 206 0.81 9.10 -23.73
CA ASP A 206 0.37 10.38 -24.29
C ASP A 206 0.22 10.19 -25.81
N PRO A 207 -0.94 10.49 -26.44
CA PRO A 207 -1.11 10.35 -27.89
C PRO A 207 -0.18 11.24 -28.74
N LEU A 208 0.76 11.96 -28.15
CA LEU A 208 1.65 12.93 -28.80
C LEU A 208 3.13 12.54 -28.72
N GLN A 209 3.46 11.30 -29.09
CA GLN A 209 4.81 10.88 -29.48
C GLN A 209 4.79 10.07 -30.80
N VAL A 210 3.86 10.40 -31.71
CA VAL A 210 4.05 10.14 -33.15
C VAL A 210 4.10 11.49 -33.84
N SER A 211 5.29 12.08 -33.88
CA SER A 211 5.58 13.22 -34.72
C SER A 211 6.97 13.05 -35.34
N ASN A 212 6.93 12.63 -36.61
CA ASN A 212 7.94 12.59 -37.68
C ASN A 212 9.09 11.58 -37.56
#